data_AF-A0A139P8J6-F1
#
_entry.id   AF-A0A139P8J6-F1
#
_cell.length_a   1.000
_cell.length_b   1.000
_cell.length_c   1.000
_cell.angle_alpha   90.00
_cell.angle_beta   90.00
_cell.angle_gamma   90.00
#
_symmetry.space_group_name_H-M   'P 1'
#
loop_
_entity.id
_entity.type
_entity.pdbx_description
1 polymer ?
#
loop_
_entity_poly.entity_id
_entity_poly.type
_entity_poly.pdbx_seq_one_letter_code
_entity_poly.pdbx_strand_id
1 'polypeptide(L)'
;MMLLLIFIFCFIFQKGSLPSFRSTIKSIPRFLCYTGFKFSKEEAMGIFDFFKKQPEHEEAEEVFYEEYEDEAEAEEAAADYEEAPGWEAISTEFARIYNNRKPVDHIEAIVKWRSGGPDPLDGVDVYDAGDVWHLVSYGLSELYEKVSQDTDYSGYGFEFTLRLKKGDYQPNDEFINIVTIFQDFARRTFETGEVYQPFEYIYTGQMLGFDSEQASALTGFITVPDPEAQVLETAHGLVEFVELVGVTDAELQQIMEGQLTVQALYAQLGSDVTDYERESLV
;
A
#
# COMPACT_ATOMS: atom_id res chain seq x y z
N MET A 1 -26.49 -18.54 14.44
CA MET A 1 -26.59 -17.06 14.55
C MET A 1 -25.23 -16.53 14.13
N MET A 2 -24.86 -16.43 12.85
CA MET A 2 -25.46 -15.84 11.65
C MET A 2 -25.66 -14.31 11.77
N LEU A 3 -24.87 -13.59 10.95
CA LEU A 3 -24.82 -12.14 10.68
C LEU A 3 -24.26 -11.29 11.83
N LEU A 4 -23.27 -10.42 11.62
CA LEU A 4 -23.30 -9.33 10.65
C LEU A 4 -21.86 -8.86 10.31
N LEU A 5 -21.37 -9.24 9.14
CA LEU A 5 -20.33 -8.55 8.38
C LEU A 5 -21.05 -7.96 7.15
N ILE A 6 -20.46 -6.92 6.56
CA ILE A 6 -20.88 -6.19 5.35
C ILE A 6 -21.79 -4.99 5.66
N PHE A 7 -21.24 -3.77 5.54
CA PHE A 7 -21.74 -2.74 4.62
C PHE A 7 -20.78 -1.53 4.63
N ILE A 8 -19.72 -1.63 3.83
CA ILE A 8 -19.17 -0.49 3.08
C ILE A 8 -19.76 -0.65 1.68
N PHE A 9 -20.49 0.35 1.17
CA PHE A 9 -20.27 0.96 -0.16
C PHE A 9 -21.39 1.93 -0.59
N CYS A 10 -20.97 2.92 -1.37
CA CYS A 10 -21.75 3.81 -2.22
C CYS A 10 -22.50 4.96 -1.55
N PHE A 11 -21.71 5.94 -1.12
CA PHE A 11 -22.05 7.35 -1.34
C PHE A 11 -21.94 7.68 -2.84
N ILE A 12 -22.79 8.58 -3.32
CA ILE A 12 -22.81 9.22 -4.66
C ILE A 12 -23.50 8.40 -5.78
N PHE A 13 -24.80 8.65 -5.99
CA PHE A 13 -25.32 9.29 -7.21
C PHE A 13 -26.84 9.49 -7.04
N GLN A 14 -27.22 10.61 -6.45
CA GLN A 14 -28.59 11.12 -6.48
C GLN A 14 -28.63 12.27 -7.48
N LYS A 15 -29.17 12.02 -8.67
CA LYS A 15 -30.07 12.91 -9.47
C LYS A 15 -29.99 12.56 -10.95
N GLY A 16 -31.09 12.08 -11.51
CA GLY A 16 -31.21 11.94 -12.97
C GLY A 16 -32.40 11.13 -13.46
N SER A 17 -33.60 11.67 -13.29
CA SER A 17 -34.81 11.49 -14.13
C SER A 17 -35.00 10.19 -14.93
N LEU A 18 -35.99 9.38 -14.52
CA LEU A 18 -36.72 8.42 -15.37
C LEU A 18 -37.68 9.15 -16.33
N PRO A 19 -38.01 8.64 -17.54
CA PRO A 19 -39.12 7.68 -17.74
C PRO A 19 -38.87 6.69 -18.92
N SER A 20 -39.66 5.68 -19.29
CA SER A 20 -40.69 4.82 -18.69
C SER A 20 -40.90 3.68 -19.69
N PHE A 21 -40.95 2.41 -19.28
CA PHE A 21 -41.75 1.40 -19.98
C PHE A 21 -42.06 0.20 -19.07
N ARG A 22 -43.30 -0.30 -19.16
CA ARG A 22 -43.92 -1.33 -18.32
C ARG A 22 -43.48 -2.74 -18.71
N SER A 23 -43.24 -3.63 -17.72
CA SER A 23 -44.19 -4.70 -17.36
C SER A 23 -43.71 -5.59 -16.18
N THR A 24 -44.59 -5.71 -15.18
CA THR A 24 -44.90 -6.90 -14.36
C THR A 24 -43.86 -7.43 -13.35
N ILE A 25 -44.11 -7.14 -12.06
CA ILE A 25 -44.32 -8.12 -10.96
C ILE A 25 -45.07 -7.40 -9.80
N LYS A 26 -46.18 -7.99 -9.36
CA LYS A 26 -46.95 -7.69 -8.12
C LYS A 26 -46.32 -8.56 -7.01
N SER A 27 -46.17 -8.19 -5.73
CA SER A 27 -47.02 -7.43 -4.83
C SER A 27 -46.28 -7.11 -3.52
N ILE A 28 -46.38 -5.88 -3.01
CA ILE A 28 -46.20 -5.56 -1.58
C ILE A 28 -47.36 -4.65 -1.18
N PRO A 29 -48.10 -4.93 -0.08
CA PRO A 29 -49.13 -4.03 0.39
C PRO A 29 -48.51 -2.84 1.14
N ARG A 30 -48.81 -1.63 0.66
CA ARG A 30 -48.73 -0.38 1.40
C ARG A 30 -49.79 -0.37 2.50
N PHE A 31 -49.40 -0.06 3.72
CA PHE A 31 -50.27 0.69 4.64
C PHE A 31 -49.50 1.83 5.31
N LEU A 32 -50.28 2.86 5.61
CA LEU A 32 -49.97 4.28 5.77
C LEU A 32 -49.10 4.65 7.00
N CYS A 33 -48.27 5.67 6.77
CA CYS A 33 -48.25 7.03 7.39
C CYS A 33 -48.42 7.19 8.91
N TYR A 34 -47.79 8.26 9.41
CA TYR A 34 -47.81 8.92 10.74
C TYR A 34 -46.41 8.83 11.38
N THR A 35 -45.73 9.89 11.82
CA THR A 35 -46.05 11.30 12.10
C THR A 35 -44.72 12.07 12.09
N GLY A 36 -44.73 13.34 11.72
CA GLY A 36 -43.58 14.22 11.92
C GLY A 36 -43.28 14.45 13.40
N PHE A 37 -42.00 14.65 13.74
CA PHE A 37 -41.60 15.22 15.02
C PHE A 37 -40.65 16.38 14.75
N LYS A 38 -41.10 17.58 15.14
CA LYS A 38 -40.29 18.80 15.24
C LYS A 38 -39.53 18.73 16.56
N PHE A 39 -38.22 18.97 16.56
CA PHE A 39 -37.50 19.28 17.80
C PHE A 39 -37.85 20.71 18.24
N SER A 40 -38.35 20.85 19.47
CA SER A 40 -38.55 22.15 20.13
C SER A 40 -37.31 22.54 20.94
N LYS A 41 -37.17 23.85 21.17
CA LYS A 41 -35.98 24.55 21.70
C LYS A 41 -35.73 24.35 23.21
N GLU A 42 -36.40 23.40 23.86
CA GLU A 42 -36.47 23.30 25.33
C GLU A 42 -35.55 22.22 25.93
N GLU A 43 -35.03 21.28 25.16
CA GLU A 43 -34.09 20.26 25.67
C GLU A 43 -32.65 20.77 25.83
N ALA A 44 -32.33 21.95 25.29
CA ALA A 44 -31.05 22.63 25.50
C ALA A 44 -30.97 23.38 26.86
N MET A 45 -32.06 23.47 27.60
CA MET A 45 -32.18 24.29 28.82
C MET A 45 -32.07 23.49 30.12
N GLY A 46 -31.68 22.21 30.08
CA GLY A 46 -31.58 21.33 31.26
C GLY A 46 -30.17 21.06 31.79
N ILE A 47 -29.12 21.33 31.00
CA ILE A 47 -27.73 21.00 31.38
C ILE A 47 -27.00 22.18 32.01
N PHE A 48 -27.44 23.42 31.71
CA PHE A 48 -26.77 24.64 32.17
C PHE A 48 -27.10 25.05 33.62
N ASP A 49 -28.16 24.50 34.20
CA ASP A 49 -28.57 24.80 35.59
C ASP A 49 -27.90 23.90 36.64
N PHE A 50 -27.18 22.85 36.22
CA PHE A 50 -26.35 22.05 37.12
C PHE A 50 -25.07 22.78 37.56
N PHE A 51 -24.58 23.72 36.74
CA PHE A 51 -23.32 24.45 36.97
C PHE A 51 -23.46 25.71 37.85
N LYS A 52 -24.66 26.04 38.35
CA LYS A 52 -24.90 27.28 39.13
C LYS A 52 -25.05 27.10 40.64
N LYS A 53 -24.67 25.96 41.21
CA LYS A 53 -24.60 25.79 42.68
C LYS A 53 -23.15 25.76 43.16
N GLN A 54 -22.64 26.93 43.49
CA GLN A 54 -21.63 27.08 44.54
C GLN A 54 -22.23 27.88 45.69
N PRO A 55 -21.84 27.58 46.94
CA PRO A 55 -21.70 28.59 47.97
C PRO A 55 -20.20 28.84 48.25
N GLU A 56 -19.83 30.13 48.21
CA GLU A 56 -18.72 30.73 48.98
C GLU A 56 -19.00 30.52 50.49
N HIS A 57 -18.07 30.43 51.45
CA HIS A 57 -16.75 30.98 51.75
C HIS A 57 -16.22 30.03 52.89
N GLU A 58 -14.94 29.70 53.11
CA GLU A 58 -13.95 30.52 53.82
C GLU A 58 -12.87 29.56 54.38
N GLU A 59 -11.59 29.92 54.18
CA GLU A 59 -10.39 29.74 55.03
C GLU A 59 -9.15 29.41 54.20
N ALA A 60 -8.16 30.27 54.33
CA ALA A 60 -6.90 30.27 53.60
C ALA A 60 -5.95 29.23 54.20
N GLU A 61 -5.60 28.21 53.42
CA GLU A 61 -4.46 27.34 53.69
C GLU A 61 -3.24 27.81 52.89
N GLU A 62 -2.13 27.96 53.60
CA GLU A 62 -0.84 28.38 53.07
C GLU A 62 -0.37 27.48 51.93
N VAL A 63 0.04 28.12 50.84
CA VAL A 63 0.62 27.48 49.68
C VAL A 63 2.07 27.11 49.99
N PHE A 64 2.34 25.82 50.16
CA PHE A 64 3.69 25.27 50.14
C PHE A 64 3.93 24.64 48.77
N TYR A 65 4.61 25.35 47.88
CA TYR A 65 5.15 24.77 46.65
C TYR A 65 6.37 23.95 47.04
N GLU A 66 6.20 22.64 47.24
CA GLU A 66 7.34 21.73 47.13
C GLU A 66 7.73 21.70 45.65
N GLU A 67 8.95 22.14 45.37
CA GLU A 67 9.62 22.00 44.09
C GLU A 67 9.83 20.49 43.88
N TYR A 68 8.90 19.85 43.17
CA TYR A 68 9.09 18.48 42.70
C TYR A 68 10.15 18.55 41.61
N GLU A 69 11.40 18.31 42.02
CA GLU A 69 12.49 18.06 41.09
C GLU A 69 12.06 16.88 40.19
N ASP A 70 11.87 17.22 38.93
CA ASP A 70 11.51 16.34 37.82
C ASP A 70 12.72 15.42 37.55
N GLU A 71 12.93 14.43 38.42
CA GLU A 71 13.69 13.23 38.06
C GLU A 71 12.79 12.35 37.19
N ALA A 72 12.47 12.87 36.01
CA ALA A 72 12.23 12.02 34.85
C ALA A 72 13.54 11.28 34.59
N GLU A 73 13.79 10.22 35.36
CA GLU A 73 14.48 9.06 34.83
C GLU A 73 13.69 8.69 33.58
N ALA A 74 14.20 9.15 32.44
CA ALA A 74 13.94 8.55 31.16
C ALA A 74 14.48 7.13 31.25
N GLU A 75 13.70 6.26 31.89
CA GLU A 75 13.58 4.87 31.49
C GLU A 75 13.13 4.97 30.03
N GLU A 76 14.10 5.07 29.12
CA GLU A 76 13.92 4.68 27.73
C GLU A 76 13.29 3.31 27.83
N ALA A 77 11.96 3.26 27.66
CA ALA A 77 11.28 2.02 27.43
C ALA A 77 12.03 1.40 26.26
N ALA A 78 12.84 0.38 26.56
CA ALA A 78 13.52 -0.42 25.57
C ALA A 78 12.39 -0.95 24.68
N ALA A 79 12.16 -0.25 23.57
CA ALA A 79 11.28 -0.73 22.54
C ALA A 79 11.85 -2.11 22.19
N ASP A 80 11.03 -3.12 22.33
CA ASP A 80 11.34 -4.49 21.95
C ASP A 80 11.58 -4.47 20.43
N TYR A 81 12.80 -4.15 20.02
CA TYR A 81 13.22 -4.18 18.62
C TYR A 81 13.30 -5.65 18.27
N GLU A 82 12.21 -6.16 17.69
CA GLU A 82 12.20 -7.47 17.06
C GLU A 82 13.34 -7.50 16.02
N GLU A 83 14.29 -8.41 16.20
CA GLU A 83 15.38 -8.58 15.25
C GLU A 83 14.79 -8.92 13.88
N ALA A 84 15.22 -8.19 12.84
CA ALA A 84 14.75 -8.36 11.48
C ALA A 84 15.94 -8.57 10.51
N PRO A 85 16.67 -9.69 10.62
CA PRO A 85 17.88 -9.92 9.82
C PRO A 85 17.61 -10.05 8.31
N GLY A 86 16.42 -10.50 7.90
CA GLY A 86 16.01 -10.48 6.49
C GLY A 86 15.81 -9.04 5.99
N TRP A 87 15.17 -8.20 6.81
CA TRP A 87 15.04 -6.76 6.53
C TRP A 87 16.42 -6.10 6.42
N GLU A 88 17.31 -6.35 7.38
CA GLU A 88 18.66 -5.79 7.40
C GLU A 88 19.47 -6.20 6.17
N ALA A 89 19.33 -7.45 5.70
CA ALA A 89 19.99 -7.93 4.49
C ALA A 89 19.58 -7.12 3.25
N ILE A 90 18.28 -6.89 3.07
CA ILE A 90 17.75 -6.07 1.96
C ILE A 90 18.22 -4.63 2.11
N SER A 91 18.04 -4.01 3.28
CA SER A 91 18.47 -2.62 3.53
C SER A 91 19.98 -2.42 3.33
N THR A 92 20.80 -3.42 3.68
CA THR A 92 22.25 -3.38 3.46
C THR A 92 22.60 -3.39 1.98
N GLU A 93 21.88 -4.18 1.18
CA GLU A 93 22.10 -4.23 -0.26
C GLU A 93 21.75 -2.90 -0.93
N PHE A 94 20.62 -2.29 -0.57
CA PHE A 94 20.26 -0.99 -1.13
C PHE A 94 21.12 0.15 -0.57
N ALA A 95 21.63 0.04 0.66
CA ALA A 95 22.67 0.94 1.14
C ALA A 95 23.96 0.81 0.30
N ARG A 96 24.36 -0.38 -0.12
CA ARG A 96 25.49 -0.57 -1.03
C ARG A 96 25.25 0.12 -2.38
N ILE A 97 24.07 -0.08 -2.98
CA ILE A 97 23.68 0.54 -4.26
C ILE A 97 23.69 2.08 -4.14
N TYR A 98 23.14 2.62 -3.06
CA TYR A 98 22.95 4.07 -2.90
C TYR A 98 24.04 4.79 -2.11
N ASN A 99 25.19 4.15 -1.86
CA ASN A 99 26.32 4.72 -1.11
C ASN A 99 25.92 5.17 0.30
N ASN A 100 25.19 4.33 1.03
CA ASN A 100 24.62 4.55 2.36
C ASN A 100 23.64 5.72 2.47
N ARG A 101 23.14 6.24 1.33
CA ARG A 101 22.00 7.16 1.36
C ARG A 101 20.76 6.38 1.77
N LYS A 102 20.08 6.89 2.80
CA LYS A 102 18.81 6.35 3.27
C LYS A 102 17.71 6.57 2.22
N PRO A 103 16.65 5.75 2.21
CA PRO A 103 15.47 6.04 1.41
C PRO A 103 14.90 7.41 1.79
N VAL A 104 14.32 8.10 0.82
CA VAL A 104 13.65 9.39 1.02
C VAL A 104 12.27 9.23 1.64
N ASP A 105 11.68 8.04 1.51
CA ASP A 105 10.41 7.67 2.13
C ASP A 105 10.36 6.16 2.42
N HIS A 106 9.57 5.78 3.40
CA HIS A 106 9.26 4.39 3.73
C HIS A 106 7.75 4.26 3.95
N ILE A 107 7.07 3.60 3.02
CA ILE A 107 5.62 3.44 3.05
C ILE A 107 5.31 2.07 3.63
N GLU A 108 4.74 2.05 4.83
CA GLU A 108 4.52 0.81 5.58
C GLU A 108 3.04 0.41 5.68
N ALA A 109 2.79 -0.89 5.79
CA ALA A 109 1.47 -1.40 6.15
C ALA A 109 1.14 -0.99 7.60
N ILE A 110 -0.02 -0.34 7.79
CA ILE A 110 -0.50 0.11 9.11
C ILE A 110 -0.74 -1.07 10.05
N VAL A 111 -1.31 -2.15 9.52
CA VAL A 111 -1.47 -3.42 10.23
C VAL A 111 -0.74 -4.48 9.41
N LYS A 112 0.32 -5.05 9.97
CA LYS A 112 1.14 -6.06 9.29
C LYS A 112 0.32 -7.31 8.97
N TRP A 113 0.63 -7.97 7.86
CA TRP A 113 -0.06 -9.19 7.42
C TRP A 113 -0.04 -10.30 8.47
N ARG A 114 1.10 -10.49 9.13
CA ARG A 114 1.27 -11.45 10.25
C ARG A 114 0.29 -11.22 11.42
N SER A 115 -0.24 -10.00 11.53
CA SER A 115 -1.23 -9.60 12.54
C SER A 115 -2.67 -9.61 11.99
N GLY A 116 -2.90 -10.20 10.82
CA GLY A 116 -4.21 -10.24 10.15
C GLY A 116 -4.57 -8.96 9.39
N GLY A 117 -3.59 -8.10 9.11
CA GLY A 117 -3.76 -6.94 8.23
C GLY A 117 -4.01 -7.34 6.77
N PRO A 118 -4.52 -6.42 5.95
CA PRO A 118 -4.80 -6.72 4.56
C PRO A 118 -3.53 -6.78 3.71
N ASP A 119 -2.45 -6.08 4.06
CA ASP A 119 -1.36 -5.82 3.11
C ASP A 119 -0.14 -6.72 3.39
N PRO A 120 0.22 -7.64 2.47
CA PRO A 120 1.30 -8.61 2.69
C PRO A 120 2.69 -8.02 2.83
N LEU A 121 2.98 -6.92 2.12
CA LEU A 121 4.26 -6.25 2.23
C LEU A 121 4.24 -5.38 3.49
N ASP A 122 5.20 -5.60 4.39
CA ASP A 122 5.34 -4.84 5.62
C ASP A 122 5.75 -3.39 5.34
N GLY A 123 6.46 -3.15 4.23
CA GLY A 123 6.72 -1.82 3.70
C GLY A 123 7.41 -1.80 2.35
N VAL A 124 7.57 -0.58 1.82
CA VAL A 124 8.28 -0.28 0.58
C VAL A 124 9.17 0.94 0.81
N ASP A 125 10.47 0.78 0.57
CA ASP A 125 11.40 1.90 0.56
C ASP A 125 11.35 2.63 -0.78
N VAL A 126 11.49 3.96 -0.74
CA VAL A 126 11.65 4.79 -1.93
C VAL A 126 13.01 5.48 -1.89
N TYR A 127 13.86 5.21 -2.87
CA TYR A 127 15.19 5.81 -3.00
C TYR A 127 15.21 6.89 -4.08
N ASP A 128 15.92 7.99 -3.81
CA ASP A 128 16.30 8.97 -4.84
C ASP A 128 17.56 8.46 -5.60
N ALA A 129 17.31 7.89 -6.77
CA ALA A 129 18.31 7.32 -7.67
C ALA A 129 18.71 8.29 -8.79
N GLY A 130 18.64 9.61 -8.55
CA GLY A 130 19.01 10.63 -9.53
C GLY A 130 17.83 11.02 -10.42
N ASP A 131 17.82 10.57 -11.67
CA ASP A 131 16.74 10.88 -12.63
C ASP A 131 15.50 9.97 -12.44
N VAL A 132 15.59 8.99 -11.56
CA VAL A 132 14.51 8.04 -11.25
C VAL A 132 14.29 7.93 -9.73
N TRP A 133 13.10 7.49 -9.37
CA TRP A 133 12.80 6.89 -8.06
C TRP A 133 13.00 5.38 -8.17
N HIS A 134 13.56 4.76 -7.14
CA HIS A 134 13.63 3.30 -7.05
C HIS A 134 12.84 2.81 -5.84
N LEU A 135 11.82 2.00 -6.10
CA LEU A 135 10.97 1.43 -5.07
C LEU A 135 11.38 -0.02 -4.80
N VAL A 136 11.43 -0.41 -3.53
CA VAL A 136 11.91 -1.73 -3.08
C VAL A 136 10.96 -2.28 -2.02
N SER A 137 10.36 -3.45 -2.25
CA SER A 137 9.45 -4.06 -1.29
C SER A 137 10.15 -4.85 -0.18
N TYR A 138 9.40 -5.02 0.91
CA TYR A 138 9.73 -5.88 2.03
C TYR A 138 8.49 -6.67 2.44
N GLY A 139 8.51 -8.00 2.32
CA GLY A 139 7.49 -8.88 2.89
C GLY A 139 7.16 -10.14 2.09
N LEU A 140 7.69 -10.27 0.88
CA LEU A 140 7.63 -11.53 0.12
C LEU A 140 8.71 -12.51 0.56
N SER A 141 9.83 -11.98 1.07
CA SER A 141 10.85 -12.72 1.78
C SER A 141 10.59 -12.77 3.30
N GLU A 142 11.29 -13.64 4.01
CA GLU A 142 11.21 -13.73 5.47
C GLU A 142 12.09 -12.67 6.13
N LEU A 143 11.45 -11.60 6.61
CA LEU A 143 12.13 -10.44 7.17
C LEU A 143 12.64 -10.63 8.60
N TYR A 144 11.94 -11.45 9.41
CA TYR A 144 12.15 -11.59 10.85
C TYR A 144 12.65 -12.98 11.25
N GLU A 145 11.86 -14.00 10.94
CA GLU A 145 12.15 -15.39 11.29
C GLU A 145 11.89 -16.33 10.12
N LYS A 146 12.55 -17.51 10.13
CA LYS A 146 12.31 -18.57 9.16
C LYS A 146 11.03 -19.33 9.56
N VAL A 147 9.98 -19.21 8.76
CA VAL A 147 8.67 -19.86 8.95
C VAL A 147 8.44 -20.97 7.90
N SER A 148 8.78 -20.69 6.64
CA SER A 148 8.72 -21.62 5.51
C SER A 148 9.65 -22.81 5.76
N GLN A 149 9.17 -24.00 5.39
CA GLN A 149 9.90 -25.26 5.51
C GLN A 149 10.96 -25.44 4.42
N ASP A 150 10.89 -24.64 3.35
CA ASP A 150 11.92 -24.61 2.33
C ASP A 150 13.15 -23.90 2.90
N THR A 151 14.27 -24.61 3.02
CA THR A 151 15.51 -24.05 3.57
C THR A 151 16.34 -23.29 2.54
N ASP A 152 16.04 -23.46 1.26
CA ASP A 152 16.83 -22.87 0.17
C ASP A 152 16.42 -21.42 -0.06
N TYR A 153 15.12 -21.10 0.14
CA TYR A 153 14.56 -19.76 -0.08
C TYR A 153 14.01 -19.11 1.19
N SER A 154 14.19 -17.80 1.28
CA SER A 154 13.58 -16.95 2.30
C SER A 154 12.17 -16.58 1.85
N GLY A 155 11.16 -17.10 2.55
CA GLY A 155 9.75 -16.89 2.19
C GLY A 155 9.44 -17.40 0.78
N TYR A 156 8.96 -16.50 -0.09
CA TYR A 156 8.74 -16.78 -1.51
C TYR A 156 10.02 -16.64 -2.37
N GLY A 157 11.13 -16.20 -1.78
CA GLY A 157 12.44 -16.15 -2.41
C GLY A 157 12.70 -14.90 -3.25
N PHE A 158 11.83 -13.89 -3.20
CA PHE A 158 12.03 -12.65 -3.95
C PHE A 158 11.42 -11.43 -3.26
N GLU A 159 11.82 -10.24 -3.70
CA GLU A 159 11.15 -8.96 -3.46
C GLU A 159 10.94 -8.22 -4.79
N PHE A 160 9.94 -7.34 -4.84
CA PHE A 160 9.69 -6.48 -5.98
C PHE A 160 10.57 -5.24 -5.96
N THR A 161 11.00 -4.82 -7.15
CA THR A 161 11.56 -3.49 -7.36
C THR A 161 10.93 -2.79 -8.57
N LEU A 162 11.04 -1.46 -8.64
CA LEU A 162 10.62 -0.67 -9.81
C LEU A 162 11.38 0.65 -9.88
N ARG A 163 12.04 0.93 -11.00
CA ARG A 163 12.58 2.27 -11.31
C ARG A 163 11.57 3.10 -12.10
N LEU A 164 11.14 4.22 -11.52
CA LEU A 164 10.23 5.17 -12.14
C LEU A 164 10.97 6.47 -12.50
N LYS A 165 10.96 6.85 -13.78
CA LYS A 165 11.51 8.13 -14.23
C LYS A 165 10.77 9.30 -13.61
N LYS A 166 11.52 10.24 -13.03
CA LYS A 166 10.95 11.50 -12.52
C LYS A 166 10.29 12.28 -13.66
N GLY A 167 9.07 12.73 -13.43
CA GLY A 167 8.26 13.42 -14.44
C GLY A 167 7.25 14.40 -13.85
N ASP A 168 6.29 14.80 -14.68
CA ASP A 168 5.21 15.72 -14.31
C ASP A 168 4.05 14.97 -13.62
N TYR A 169 4.28 14.54 -12.39
CA TYR A 169 3.29 13.93 -11.50
C TYR A 169 3.61 14.28 -10.04
N GLN A 170 2.65 14.12 -9.13
CA GLN A 170 2.91 14.27 -7.70
C GLN A 170 3.61 13.02 -7.16
N PRO A 171 4.87 13.11 -6.66
CA PRO A 171 5.63 11.91 -6.30
C PRO A 171 4.93 11.03 -5.26
N ASN A 172 4.35 11.63 -4.21
CA ASN A 172 3.70 10.86 -3.15
C ASN A 172 2.48 10.09 -3.65
N ASP A 173 1.66 10.68 -4.52
CA ASP A 173 0.49 10.00 -5.10
C ASP A 173 0.94 8.80 -5.94
N GLU A 174 2.04 8.97 -6.69
CA GLU A 174 2.58 7.91 -7.52
C GLU A 174 3.28 6.81 -6.71
N PHE A 175 3.96 7.14 -5.62
CA PHE A 175 4.52 6.13 -4.72
C PHE A 175 3.42 5.27 -4.11
N ILE A 176 2.34 5.89 -3.62
CA ILE A 176 1.19 5.16 -3.08
C ILE A 176 0.54 4.28 -4.16
N ASN A 177 0.45 4.77 -5.39
CA ASN A 177 -0.05 3.99 -6.52
C ASN A 177 0.80 2.74 -6.78
N ILE A 178 2.13 2.87 -6.90
CA ILE A 178 3.03 1.73 -7.13
C ILE A 178 3.02 0.77 -5.93
N VAL A 179 3.00 1.28 -4.70
CA VAL A 179 2.87 0.45 -3.49
C VAL A 179 1.57 -0.34 -3.54
N THR A 180 0.46 0.26 -3.97
CA THR A 180 -0.82 -0.45 -4.13
C THR A 180 -0.70 -1.59 -5.15
N ILE A 181 -0.01 -1.36 -6.28
CA ILE A 181 0.27 -2.39 -7.28
C ILE A 181 1.13 -3.53 -6.70
N PHE A 182 2.20 -3.20 -5.98
CA PHE A 182 3.05 -4.18 -5.32
C PHE A 182 2.26 -5.03 -4.30
N GLN A 183 1.41 -4.39 -3.50
CA GLN A 183 0.56 -5.08 -2.54
C GLN A 183 -0.46 -5.99 -3.22
N ASP A 184 -1.02 -5.59 -4.36
CA ASP A 184 -1.95 -6.41 -5.12
C ASP A 184 -1.29 -7.67 -5.70
N PHE A 185 -0.04 -7.57 -6.19
CA PHE A 185 0.72 -8.73 -6.64
C PHE A 185 1.15 -9.61 -5.47
N ALA A 186 1.64 -9.01 -4.37
CA ALA A 186 1.99 -9.76 -3.18
C ALA A 186 0.78 -10.52 -2.61
N ARG A 187 -0.40 -9.91 -2.63
CA ARG A 187 -1.65 -10.56 -2.22
C ARG A 187 -1.97 -11.79 -3.05
N ARG A 188 -1.75 -11.76 -4.37
CA ARG A 188 -1.89 -12.96 -5.21
C ARG A 188 -0.88 -14.02 -4.81
N THR A 189 0.38 -13.65 -4.57
CA THR A 189 1.39 -14.59 -4.07
C THR A 189 0.94 -15.28 -2.78
N PHE A 190 0.47 -14.51 -1.79
CA PHE A 190 0.03 -15.05 -0.51
C PHE A 190 -1.29 -15.84 -0.56
N GLU A 191 -2.24 -15.44 -1.41
CA GLU A 191 -3.56 -16.06 -1.48
C GLU A 191 -3.63 -17.27 -2.42
N THR A 192 -2.87 -17.24 -3.53
CA THR A 192 -2.95 -18.25 -4.60
C THR A 192 -1.65 -19.00 -4.85
N GLY A 193 -0.53 -18.54 -4.28
CA GLY A 193 0.80 -19.11 -4.52
C GLY A 193 1.42 -18.67 -5.86
N GLU A 194 0.92 -17.60 -6.47
CA GLU A 194 1.49 -17.02 -7.69
C GLU A 194 2.88 -16.42 -7.39
N VAL A 195 3.92 -16.97 -8.00
CA VAL A 195 5.31 -16.48 -7.86
C VAL A 195 5.70 -15.79 -9.15
N TYR A 196 6.43 -14.69 -9.04
CA TYR A 196 6.93 -13.93 -10.18
C TYR A 196 8.41 -14.25 -10.39
N GLN A 197 8.81 -14.42 -11.63
CA GLN A 197 10.18 -14.69 -12.03
C GLN A 197 10.65 -13.66 -13.04
N PRO A 198 11.97 -13.45 -13.19
CA PRO A 198 12.50 -12.63 -14.26
C PRO A 198 12.12 -13.14 -15.65
N PHE A 199 11.92 -12.19 -16.57
CA PHE A 199 11.56 -12.41 -17.97
C PHE A 199 10.17 -13.02 -18.19
N GLU A 200 9.23 -12.65 -17.34
CA GLU A 200 7.79 -12.91 -17.48
C GLU A 200 7.04 -11.62 -17.86
N TYR A 201 5.75 -11.76 -18.16
CA TYR A 201 4.86 -10.61 -18.35
C TYR A 201 3.73 -10.67 -17.34
N ILE A 202 3.28 -9.51 -16.89
CA ILE A 202 2.12 -9.35 -16.02
C ILE A 202 1.06 -8.58 -16.79
N TYR A 203 0.08 -9.33 -17.28
CA TYR A 203 -1.09 -8.75 -17.94
C TYR A 203 -2.16 -8.40 -16.89
N THR A 204 -2.43 -7.11 -16.73
CA THR A 204 -3.41 -6.60 -15.75
C THR A 204 -4.85 -6.57 -16.32
N GLY A 205 -4.99 -6.57 -17.64
CA GLY A 205 -6.27 -6.34 -18.33
C GLY A 205 -6.81 -4.91 -18.19
N GLN A 206 -6.01 -3.97 -17.70
CA GLN A 206 -6.40 -2.57 -17.58
C GLN A 206 -6.48 -1.90 -18.95
N MET A 207 -7.49 -1.05 -19.13
CA MET A 207 -7.68 -0.27 -20.37
C MET A 207 -6.96 1.08 -20.35
N LEU A 208 -6.59 1.56 -19.16
CA LEU A 208 -5.96 2.85 -18.94
C LEU A 208 -4.57 2.62 -18.31
N GLY A 209 -3.75 3.66 -18.32
CA GLY A 209 -2.44 3.64 -17.71
C GLY A 209 -2.49 3.22 -16.25
N PHE A 210 -1.46 2.52 -15.77
CA PHE A 210 -1.36 2.15 -14.36
C PHE A 210 -0.88 3.29 -13.48
N ASP A 211 -0.39 4.40 -14.06
CA ASP A 211 -0.02 5.62 -13.32
C ASP A 211 -1.22 6.18 -12.53
N SER A 212 -0.94 6.96 -11.50
CA SER A 212 -1.95 7.49 -10.57
C SER A 212 -3.06 8.31 -11.25
N GLU A 213 -2.75 8.97 -12.37
CA GLU A 213 -3.73 9.73 -13.18
C GLU A 213 -4.35 8.91 -14.31
N GLN A 214 -3.91 7.67 -14.51
CA GLN A 214 -4.35 6.75 -15.56
C GLN A 214 -4.17 7.34 -16.98
N ALA A 215 -3.15 8.18 -17.15
CA ALA A 215 -2.92 8.97 -18.35
C ALA A 215 -1.86 8.36 -19.28
N SER A 216 -0.92 7.58 -18.74
CA SER A 216 0.12 6.93 -19.54
C SER A 216 -0.45 5.82 -20.44
N ALA A 217 0.33 5.42 -21.44
CA ALA A 217 0.00 4.28 -22.29
C ALA A 217 0.38 2.93 -21.65
N LEU A 218 1.01 2.93 -20.47
CA LEU A 218 1.55 1.73 -19.82
C LEU A 218 0.45 1.05 -19.01
N THR A 219 0.03 -0.13 -19.42
CA THR A 219 -1.12 -0.83 -18.81
C THR A 219 -0.72 -2.07 -18.02
N GLY A 220 0.51 -2.55 -18.15
CA GLY A 220 1.01 -3.69 -17.40
C GLY A 220 2.53 -3.73 -17.34
N PHE A 221 3.09 -4.91 -17.10
CA PHE A 221 4.52 -5.04 -16.80
C PHE A 221 5.17 -6.20 -17.55
N ILE A 222 6.46 -6.06 -17.83
CA ILE A 222 7.36 -7.20 -17.90
C ILE A 222 8.22 -7.24 -16.64
N THR A 223 8.74 -8.41 -16.31
CA THR A 223 9.66 -8.58 -15.18
C THR A 223 11.08 -8.80 -15.68
N VAL A 224 12.07 -8.28 -14.97
CA VAL A 224 13.50 -8.51 -15.21
C VAL A 224 14.22 -8.67 -13.87
N PRO A 225 15.45 -9.23 -13.83
CA PRO A 225 16.26 -9.14 -12.62
C PRO A 225 16.64 -7.67 -12.41
N ASP A 226 16.58 -7.18 -11.17
CA ASP A 226 17.12 -5.84 -10.87
C ASP A 226 18.60 -5.78 -11.29
N PRO A 227 19.00 -4.81 -12.15
CA PRO A 227 20.34 -4.77 -12.72
C PRO A 227 21.42 -4.33 -11.71
N GLU A 228 21.04 -3.70 -10.59
CA GLU A 228 21.98 -3.20 -9.58
C GLU A 228 22.01 -4.07 -8.32
N ALA A 229 20.90 -4.75 -8.00
CA ALA A 229 20.78 -5.61 -6.84
C ALA A 229 21.33 -7.03 -7.07
N GLN A 230 21.98 -7.57 -6.06
CA GLN A 230 22.50 -8.93 -6.04
C GLN A 230 21.46 -9.89 -5.45
N VAL A 231 21.53 -11.15 -5.86
CA VAL A 231 20.87 -12.24 -5.13
C VAL A 231 21.50 -12.33 -3.75
N LEU A 232 20.66 -12.32 -2.70
CA LEU A 232 21.10 -12.32 -1.32
C LEU A 232 21.03 -13.72 -0.73
N GLU A 233 22.11 -14.13 -0.07
CA GLU A 233 22.11 -15.25 0.87
C GLU A 233 21.83 -14.71 2.28
N THR A 234 20.58 -14.78 2.72
CA THR A 234 20.17 -14.30 4.04
C THR A 234 20.24 -15.43 5.08
N ALA A 235 20.06 -15.08 6.37
CA ALA A 235 19.90 -16.08 7.42
C ALA A 235 18.67 -17.00 7.21
N HIS A 236 17.71 -16.58 6.36
CA HIS A 236 16.46 -17.29 6.08
C HIS A 236 16.46 -17.99 4.71
N GLY A 237 17.55 -17.90 3.94
CA GLY A 237 17.65 -18.46 2.58
C GLY A 237 17.81 -17.38 1.51
N LEU A 238 17.70 -17.79 0.26
CA LEU A 238 17.91 -16.94 -0.91
C LEU A 238 16.78 -15.93 -1.11
N VAL A 239 17.16 -14.71 -1.51
CA VAL A 239 16.24 -13.64 -1.96
C VAL A 239 16.76 -13.05 -3.27
N GLU A 240 15.92 -13.04 -4.30
CA GLU A 240 16.15 -12.36 -5.57
C GLU A 240 15.33 -11.06 -5.66
N PHE A 241 15.69 -10.16 -6.58
CA PHE A 241 14.94 -8.93 -6.82
C PHE A 241 14.33 -8.96 -8.22
N VAL A 242 12.99 -8.93 -8.27
CA VAL A 242 12.21 -8.97 -9.50
C VAL A 242 11.72 -7.56 -9.81
N GLU A 243 12.33 -6.93 -10.79
CA GLU A 243 11.99 -5.59 -11.20
C GLU A 243 10.82 -5.57 -12.18
N LEU A 244 9.85 -4.70 -11.91
CA LEU A 244 8.70 -4.44 -12.76
C LEU A 244 9.01 -3.28 -13.71
N VAL A 245 8.92 -3.54 -15.02
CA VAL A 245 9.09 -2.54 -16.07
C VAL A 245 7.77 -2.30 -16.78
N GLY A 246 7.28 -1.05 -16.75
CA GLY A 246 6.00 -0.69 -17.34
C GLY A 246 5.97 -0.82 -18.87
N VAL A 247 4.93 -1.51 -19.37
CA VAL A 247 4.72 -1.79 -20.80
C VAL A 247 3.31 -1.48 -21.29
N THR A 248 3.22 -1.17 -22.58
CA THR A 248 1.93 -0.87 -23.23
C THR A 248 1.15 -2.15 -23.51
N ASP A 249 -0.17 -2.03 -23.68
CA ASP A 249 -1.01 -3.17 -24.06
C ASP A 249 -0.55 -3.78 -25.40
N ALA A 250 -0.18 -2.95 -26.39
CA ALA A 250 0.25 -3.44 -27.69
C ALA A 250 1.51 -4.33 -27.61
N GLU A 251 2.46 -3.96 -26.75
CA GLU A 251 3.66 -4.75 -26.47
C GLU A 251 3.32 -6.07 -25.74
N LEU A 252 2.40 -6.02 -24.76
CA LEU A 252 1.90 -7.21 -24.06
C LEU A 252 1.18 -8.17 -25.00
N GLN A 253 0.33 -7.66 -25.91
CA GLN A 253 -0.36 -8.48 -26.90
C GLN A 253 0.64 -9.21 -27.81
N GLN A 254 1.71 -8.55 -28.27
CA GLN A 254 2.74 -9.24 -29.07
C GLN A 254 3.45 -10.36 -28.30
N ILE A 255 3.68 -10.17 -27.00
CA ILE A 255 4.24 -11.23 -26.13
C ILE A 255 3.25 -12.40 -26.01
N MET A 256 1.98 -12.11 -25.73
CA MET A 256 0.92 -13.11 -25.56
C MET A 256 0.62 -13.88 -26.86
N GLU A 257 0.76 -13.23 -28.01
CA GLU A 257 0.64 -13.85 -29.34
C GLU A 257 1.91 -14.61 -29.77
N GLY A 258 2.99 -14.55 -28.98
CA GLY A 258 4.27 -15.20 -29.27
C GLY A 258 5.08 -14.54 -30.40
N GLN A 259 4.76 -13.29 -30.73
CA GLN A 259 5.46 -12.50 -31.76
C GLN A 259 6.70 -11.79 -31.20
N LEU A 260 6.70 -11.52 -29.90
CA LEU A 260 7.79 -10.89 -29.17
C LEU A 260 8.09 -11.69 -27.90
N THR A 261 9.36 -11.74 -27.49
CA THR A 261 9.72 -12.32 -26.18
C THR A 261 9.98 -11.19 -25.20
N VAL A 262 9.83 -11.44 -23.90
CA VAL A 262 10.13 -10.45 -22.86
C VAL A 262 11.57 -9.96 -22.97
N GLN A 263 12.54 -10.85 -23.20
CA GLN A 263 13.95 -10.48 -23.38
C GLN A 263 14.16 -9.60 -24.61
N ALA A 264 13.47 -9.89 -25.72
CA ALA A 264 13.57 -9.07 -26.93
C ALA A 264 12.94 -7.69 -26.74
N LEU A 265 11.80 -7.60 -26.05
CA LEU A 265 11.19 -6.31 -25.72
C LEU A 265 12.10 -5.50 -24.80
N TYR A 266 12.61 -6.11 -23.74
CA TYR A 266 13.54 -5.46 -22.81
C TYR A 266 14.80 -4.93 -23.53
N ALA A 267 15.36 -5.72 -24.44
CA ALA A 267 16.50 -5.27 -25.27
C ALA A 267 16.14 -4.10 -26.20
N GLN A 268 14.88 -4.00 -26.67
CA GLN A 268 14.41 -2.87 -27.48
C GLN A 268 14.12 -1.61 -26.65
N LEU A 269 13.60 -1.77 -25.43
CA LEU A 269 13.44 -0.68 -24.47
C LEU A 269 14.80 -0.05 -24.13
N GLY A 270 15.83 -0.89 -24.00
CA GLY A 270 17.21 -0.45 -23.75
C GLY A 270 17.47 0.04 -22.31
N SER A 271 16.48 -0.08 -21.43
CA SER A 271 16.51 0.30 -20.02
C SER A 271 15.37 -0.41 -19.27
N ASP A 272 15.56 -0.64 -17.97
CA ASP A 272 14.56 -1.07 -16.97
C ASP A 272 13.72 0.08 -16.41
N VAL A 273 14.07 1.32 -16.72
CA VAL A 273 13.33 2.49 -16.28
C VAL A 273 11.94 2.55 -16.90
N THR A 274 10.92 2.59 -16.04
CA THR A 274 9.55 2.93 -16.40
C THR A 274 9.42 4.42 -16.66
N ASP A 275 9.03 4.78 -17.88
CA ASP A 275 8.83 6.17 -18.33
C ASP A 275 7.39 6.36 -18.81
N TYR A 276 6.57 7.07 -18.04
CA TYR A 276 5.15 7.30 -18.37
C TYR A 276 4.93 8.09 -19.67
N GLU A 277 5.93 8.82 -20.15
CA GLU A 277 5.84 9.59 -21.39
C GLU A 277 6.22 8.77 -22.62
N ARG A 278 6.70 7.53 -22.47
CA ARG A 278 7.14 6.73 -23.61
C ARG A 278 5.95 6.25 -24.44
N GLU A 279 6.16 6.19 -25.75
CA GLU A 279 5.23 5.56 -26.67
C GLU A 279 5.49 4.05 -26.78
N SER A 280 4.54 3.33 -27.38
CA SER A 280 4.68 1.93 -27.79
C SER A 280 5.87 1.77 -28.73
N LEU A 281 6.67 0.72 -28.55
CA LEU A 281 7.73 0.33 -29.50
C LEU A 281 7.20 -0.42 -30.73
N VAL A 282 5.92 -0.78 -30.71
CA VAL A 282 5.25 -1.58 -31.74
C VAL A 282 4.11 -0.86 -32.43
#